data_AF-A0A1I7T4B1-F1
#
_entry.id   AF-A0A1I7T4B1-F1
#
_cell.length_a   1.000
_cell.length_b   1.000
_cell.length_c   1.000
_cell.angle_alpha   90.00
_cell.angle_beta   90.00
_cell.angle_gamma   90.00
#
_symmetry.space_group_name_H-M   'P 1'
#
loop_
_entity.id
_entity.type
_entity.pdbx_description
1 polymer ?
#
loop_
_entity_poly.entity_id
_entity_poly.type
_entity_poly.pdbx_seq_one_letter_code
_entity_poly.pdbx_strand_id
1 'polypeptide(L)'
;MLIKRFHVFPCRLFSTASTSTNYEKTPTNPATKCLQLAVIGAPNVGKSLLTNSLIRCPLSAVSSKMDTTTRNISASICTDSTQLVFVDSPGAVSTSHVRQTMKKTSATSGDRVLQDPERALQRAQHILVVQDSTAPGSYIHHRVLHMLHRYSHVPSTLVMNKIDLVMRRSDLLPLVEILTNGQLSDNQQISTKPAQIGRLGKSLAPQVSTSSFNPSDEKWQMKFRELIQKPTWKCSYSETRSLFRTICGWSGFERVFFCSSLTGEGVDELRDHLVNISPDGEWKMQEGMPTGEVIKLNPTFLKMCFQTAQQLCMDSIRAAVLDTTPSNVAYSVQARISEWEENGEVLQIVGEIRCEKPRDGLLIIGKGGKRLAEIGRRVNEHLHSLFQRQLYARLIVTCKGKLVTQDK
;
A
#
# COMPACT_ATOMS: atom_id res chain seq x y z
N MET A 1 10.07 13.90 14.79
CA MET A 1 10.72 12.78 15.50
C MET A 1 9.66 12.17 16.42
N LEU A 2 8.95 11.14 15.96
CA LEU A 2 8.01 10.32 16.73
C LEU A 2 7.63 9.14 15.82
N ILE A 3 8.57 8.21 15.63
CA ILE A 3 8.20 6.87 15.18
C ILE A 3 7.64 6.22 16.44
N LYS A 4 6.34 6.42 16.70
CA LYS A 4 5.61 5.59 17.66
C LYS A 4 5.87 4.14 17.22
N ARG A 5 6.28 3.28 18.14
CA ARG A 5 6.46 1.84 17.90
C ARG A 5 5.21 1.38 17.13
N PHE A 6 5.41 0.81 15.95
CA PHE A 6 4.33 0.11 15.24
C PHE A 6 3.68 -0.84 16.25
N HIS A 7 2.36 -1.04 16.16
CA HIS A 7 1.78 -2.25 16.74
C HIS A 7 2.41 -3.43 16.00
N VAL A 8 3.56 -3.90 16.52
CA VAL A 8 4.25 -5.06 16.00
C VAL A 8 3.45 -6.23 16.52
N PHE A 9 2.46 -6.66 15.73
CA PHE A 9 1.91 -7.99 15.88
C PHE A 9 3.10 -8.95 15.74
N PRO A 10 3.38 -9.82 16.73
CA PRO A 10 4.40 -10.84 16.56
C PRO A 10 3.96 -11.72 15.39
N CYS A 11 4.56 -11.50 14.22
CA CYS A 11 4.27 -12.24 13.02
C CYS A 11 5.42 -13.16 12.70
N ARG A 12 5.06 -14.41 12.51
CA ARG A 12 5.98 -15.52 12.65
C ARG A 12 5.93 -16.30 11.33
N LEU A 13 6.37 -15.65 10.25
CA LEU A 13 6.22 -16.11 8.86
C LEU A 13 7.10 -17.30 8.51
N PHE A 14 8.38 -17.21 8.85
CA PHE A 14 9.40 -18.13 8.36
C PHE A 14 9.90 -18.99 9.54
N SER A 15 9.61 -20.29 9.53
CA SER A 15 10.05 -21.27 10.53
C SER A 15 10.89 -22.36 9.85
N THR A 16 12.04 -22.71 10.43
CA THR A 16 12.86 -23.85 9.97
C THR A 16 12.22 -25.16 10.39
N ALA A 17 11.60 -25.84 9.44
CA ALA A 17 11.74 -27.27 9.30
C ALA A 17 11.32 -27.62 7.88
N SER A 18 12.20 -28.31 7.16
CA SER A 18 11.86 -29.25 6.12
C SER A 18 10.88 -30.29 6.68
N THR A 19 9.64 -29.88 6.86
CA THR A 19 8.50 -30.77 6.93
C THR A 19 7.78 -30.48 5.64
N SER A 20 7.84 -31.44 4.72
CA SER A 20 6.68 -31.78 3.92
C SER A 20 5.48 -31.89 4.87
N THR A 21 4.87 -30.76 5.22
CA THR A 21 3.55 -30.77 5.83
C THR A 21 2.65 -31.22 4.70
N ASN A 22 2.38 -32.52 4.69
CA ASN A 22 1.23 -33.07 4.01
C ASN A 22 0.09 -32.07 4.19
N TYR A 23 -0.41 -31.56 3.08
CA TYR A 23 -1.62 -30.77 3.05
C TYR A 23 -2.69 -31.62 3.73
N GLU A 24 -2.96 -31.38 5.01
CA GLU A 24 -4.28 -31.70 5.54
C GLU A 24 -5.21 -30.92 4.64
N LYS A 25 -5.98 -31.70 3.85
CA LYS A 25 -7.03 -31.21 2.98
C LYS A 25 -7.72 -30.06 3.68
N THR A 26 -7.95 -28.99 2.91
CA THR A 26 -8.98 -27.99 3.20
C THR A 26 -10.06 -28.59 4.07
N PRO A 27 -10.56 -27.91 5.12
CA PRO A 27 -11.86 -28.30 5.63
C PRO A 27 -12.78 -28.33 4.41
N THR A 28 -13.19 -29.53 4.00
CA THR A 28 -14.09 -29.80 2.88
C THR A 28 -15.47 -29.36 3.33
N ASN A 29 -15.59 -28.07 3.65
CA ASN A 29 -16.77 -27.47 4.20
C ASN A 29 -17.39 -26.66 3.06
N PRO A 30 -18.60 -27.01 2.59
CA PRO A 30 -19.24 -26.37 1.45
C PRO A 30 -19.63 -24.89 1.68
N ALA A 31 -19.32 -24.30 2.85
CA ALA A 31 -19.63 -22.93 3.23
C ALA A 31 -18.36 -22.09 3.47
N THR A 32 -17.44 -22.07 2.50
CA THR A 32 -16.29 -21.15 2.53
C THR A 32 -16.63 -19.85 1.80
N LYS A 33 -16.18 -18.73 2.35
CA LYS A 33 -16.31 -17.39 1.79
C LYS A 33 -14.96 -16.88 1.33
N CYS A 34 -14.94 -16.11 0.24
CA CYS A 34 -13.71 -15.50 -0.27
C CYS A 34 -14.00 -14.11 -0.84
N LEU A 35 -13.23 -13.11 -0.40
CA LEU A 35 -13.33 -11.75 -0.91
C LEU A 35 -11.97 -11.21 -1.37
N GLN A 36 -11.92 -10.77 -2.64
CA GLN A 36 -10.74 -10.13 -3.22
C GLN A 36 -10.84 -8.61 -3.16
N LEU A 37 -9.87 -7.98 -2.52
CA LEU A 37 -9.85 -6.56 -2.18
C LEU A 37 -8.68 -5.87 -2.87
N ALA A 38 -8.95 -4.79 -3.58
CA ALA A 38 -7.89 -3.88 -4.06
C ALA A 38 -7.77 -2.68 -3.13
N VAL A 39 -6.56 -2.41 -2.65
CA VAL A 39 -6.26 -1.23 -1.82
C VAL A 39 -5.66 -0.15 -2.72
N ILE A 40 -6.40 0.91 -2.97
CA ILE A 40 -6.00 2.03 -3.84
C ILE A 40 -6.03 3.36 -3.09
N GLY A 41 -5.34 4.37 -3.63
CA GLY A 41 -5.24 5.68 -3.01
C GLY A 41 -4.04 6.48 -3.51
N ALA A 42 -3.94 7.73 -3.08
CA ALA A 42 -2.78 8.56 -3.39
C ALA A 42 -1.47 7.97 -2.79
N PRO A 43 -0.29 8.41 -3.24
CA PRO A 43 0.97 8.10 -2.56
C PRO A 43 0.94 8.53 -1.08
N ASN A 44 1.59 7.77 -0.21
CA ASN A 44 1.79 8.08 1.22
C ASN A 44 0.53 8.20 2.11
N VAL A 45 -0.66 7.82 1.62
CA VAL A 45 -1.89 7.76 2.44
C VAL A 45 -1.91 6.60 3.46
N GLY A 46 -0.94 5.69 3.38
CA GLY A 46 -0.80 4.56 4.31
C GLY A 46 -1.38 3.23 3.84
N LYS A 47 -1.56 3.00 2.53
CA LYS A 47 -2.09 1.75 1.94
C LYS A 47 -1.39 0.49 2.47
N SER A 48 -0.06 0.42 2.33
CA SER A 48 0.74 -0.72 2.78
C SER A 48 0.68 -0.94 4.29
N LEU A 49 0.62 0.15 5.07
CA LEU A 49 0.47 0.06 6.51
C LEU A 49 -0.94 -0.45 6.88
N LEU A 50 -1.98 -0.03 6.15
CA LEU A 50 -3.34 -0.55 6.33
C LEU A 50 -3.40 -2.04 6.02
N THR A 51 -2.83 -2.47 4.89
CA THR A 51 -2.75 -3.89 4.51
C THR A 51 -2.04 -4.71 5.58
N ASN A 52 -0.91 -4.21 6.10
CA ASN A 52 -0.19 -4.87 7.17
C ASN A 52 -1.05 -5.01 8.44
N SER A 53 -1.80 -3.99 8.81
CA SER A 53 -2.67 -4.00 10.00
C SER A 53 -3.91 -4.89 9.79
N LEU A 54 -4.48 -4.93 8.58
CA LEU A 54 -5.59 -5.82 8.22
C LEU A 54 -5.18 -7.29 8.27
N ILE A 55 -3.98 -7.61 7.78
CA ILE A 55 -3.41 -8.97 7.80
C ILE A 55 -2.72 -9.27 9.14
N ARG A 56 -2.62 -8.27 10.03
CA ARG A 56 -1.89 -8.33 11.30
C ARG A 56 -0.45 -8.81 11.12
N CYS A 57 0.23 -8.37 10.05
CA CYS A 57 1.55 -8.84 9.64
C CYS A 57 2.30 -7.77 8.83
N PRO A 58 3.59 -7.48 9.10
CA PRO A 58 4.33 -6.45 8.37
C PRO A 58 4.82 -6.91 6.99
N LEU A 59 3.93 -7.37 6.12
CA LEU A 59 4.28 -7.97 4.81
C LEU A 59 4.80 -6.96 3.78
N SER A 60 4.19 -5.78 3.71
CA SER A 60 4.65 -4.72 2.82
C SER A 60 5.63 -3.84 3.58
N ALA A 61 6.81 -3.60 3.00
CA ALA A 61 7.73 -2.62 3.54
C ALA A 61 7.08 -1.22 3.51
N VAL A 62 7.27 -0.44 4.58
CA VAL A 62 6.69 0.90 4.73
C VAL A 62 7.80 1.95 4.84
N SER A 63 7.61 3.08 4.16
CA SER A 63 8.50 4.24 4.26
C SER A 63 7.68 5.53 4.20
N SER A 64 8.24 6.59 4.76
CA SER A 64 7.70 7.95 4.71
C SER A 64 7.76 8.57 3.30
N LYS A 65 8.47 7.94 2.36
CA LYS A 65 8.64 8.41 0.99
C LYS A 65 7.70 7.72 0.00
N MET A 66 7.44 8.43 -1.10
CA MET A 66 6.69 7.89 -2.23
C MET A 66 7.43 6.72 -2.87
N ASP A 67 6.71 5.94 -3.68
CA ASP A 67 7.25 4.81 -4.44
C ASP A 67 7.92 3.72 -3.58
N THR A 68 7.46 3.58 -2.32
CA THR A 68 7.85 2.44 -1.47
C THR A 68 7.35 1.13 -2.09
N THR A 69 6.06 1.06 -2.43
CA THR A 69 5.43 -0.06 -3.14
C THR A 69 5.46 0.20 -4.63
N THR A 70 6.25 -0.59 -5.36
CA THR A 70 6.46 -0.42 -6.82
C THR A 70 5.81 -1.51 -7.66
N ARG A 71 5.12 -2.46 -7.02
CA ARG A 71 4.40 -3.57 -7.64
C ARG A 71 3.23 -3.98 -6.76
N ASN A 72 2.25 -4.66 -7.33
CA ASN A 72 1.18 -5.25 -6.51
C ASN A 72 1.74 -6.28 -5.54
N ILE A 73 1.43 -6.11 -4.26
CA ILE A 73 1.73 -7.07 -3.20
C ILE A 73 0.40 -7.71 -2.80
N SER A 74 0.25 -8.99 -3.12
CA SER A 74 -0.89 -9.78 -2.67
C SER A 74 -0.57 -10.37 -1.31
N ALA A 75 -1.57 -10.40 -0.43
CA ALA A 75 -1.50 -11.12 0.82
C ALA A 75 -2.92 -11.47 1.29
N SER A 76 -3.05 -12.52 2.10
CA SER A 76 -4.37 -12.95 2.57
C SER A 76 -4.38 -13.34 4.04
N ILE A 77 -5.56 -13.22 4.65
CA ILE A 77 -5.88 -13.68 5.99
C ILE A 77 -7.15 -14.52 5.91
N CYS A 78 -7.13 -15.72 6.48
CA CYS A 78 -8.31 -16.52 6.72
C CYS A 78 -8.73 -16.35 8.18
N THR A 79 -10.03 -16.12 8.40
CA THR A 79 -10.68 -16.07 9.71
C THR A 79 -11.92 -16.96 9.62
N ASP A 80 -11.99 -17.99 10.46
CA ASP A 80 -13.06 -18.99 10.45
C ASP A 80 -13.22 -19.66 9.08
N SER A 81 -14.35 -19.45 8.40
CA SER A 81 -14.63 -19.94 7.04
C SER A 81 -14.42 -18.89 5.94
N THR A 82 -13.88 -17.72 6.28
CA THR A 82 -13.73 -16.59 5.35
C THR A 82 -12.29 -16.28 5.03
N GLN A 83 -11.96 -16.20 3.74
CA GLN A 83 -10.68 -15.74 3.24
C GLN A 83 -10.78 -14.32 2.69
N LEU A 84 -9.98 -13.40 3.23
CA LEU A 84 -9.79 -12.06 2.67
C LEU A 84 -8.46 -12.00 1.94
N VAL A 85 -8.49 -11.66 0.65
CA VAL A 85 -7.29 -11.51 -0.19
C VAL A 85 -7.11 -10.04 -0.54
N PHE A 86 -6.08 -9.42 0.01
CA PHE A 86 -5.73 -8.03 -0.24
C PHE A 86 -4.67 -7.92 -1.32
N VAL A 87 -4.85 -6.96 -2.22
CA VAL A 87 -3.84 -6.53 -3.18
C VAL A 87 -3.46 -5.09 -2.85
N ASP A 88 -2.31 -4.91 -2.22
CA ASP A 88 -1.70 -3.60 -1.98
C ASP A 88 -1.06 -3.09 -3.27
N SER A 89 -1.60 -2.00 -3.79
CA SER A 89 -1.19 -1.43 -5.07
C SER A 89 -0.28 -0.21 -4.90
N PRO A 90 0.59 0.08 -5.88
CA PRO A 90 1.34 1.33 -5.90
C PRO A 90 0.44 2.56 -5.77
N GLY A 91 0.97 3.65 -5.19
CA GLY A 91 0.24 4.92 -5.14
C GLY A 91 -0.06 5.45 -6.54
N ALA A 92 -1.22 6.10 -6.71
CA ALA A 92 -1.60 6.69 -7.99
C ALA A 92 -0.68 7.90 -8.34
N VAL A 93 0.42 7.63 -9.05
CA VAL A 93 1.44 8.62 -9.45
C VAL A 93 1.31 9.04 -10.91
N SER A 94 1.96 10.14 -11.31
CA SER A 94 2.03 10.58 -12.70
C SER A 94 3.09 9.81 -13.50
N THR A 95 2.92 9.73 -14.82
CA THR A 95 3.92 9.18 -15.74
C THR A 95 5.24 9.98 -15.71
N SER A 96 5.16 11.30 -15.51
CA SER A 96 6.33 12.16 -15.35
C SER A 96 7.13 11.84 -14.08
N HIS A 97 6.42 11.59 -12.97
CA HIS A 97 7.02 11.21 -11.69
C HIS A 97 7.75 9.88 -11.82
N VAL A 98 7.11 8.86 -12.39
CA VAL A 98 7.74 7.55 -12.65
C VAL A 98 8.96 7.68 -13.56
N ARG A 99 8.88 8.48 -14.63
CA ARG A 99 10.05 8.74 -15.48
C ARG A 99 11.16 9.46 -14.73
N GLN A 100 10.88 10.29 -13.75
CA GLN A 100 11.91 11.02 -13.01
C GLN A 100 12.56 10.15 -11.92
N THR A 101 11.76 9.36 -11.20
CA THR A 101 12.25 8.54 -10.08
C THR A 101 12.78 7.17 -10.53
N MET A 102 12.24 6.58 -11.59
CA MET A 102 12.55 5.19 -12.00
C MET A 102 13.33 5.06 -13.31
N LYS A 103 13.91 6.16 -13.80
CA LYS A 103 14.64 6.33 -15.08
C LYS A 103 15.78 5.32 -15.35
N LYS A 104 16.17 4.50 -14.37
CA LYS A 104 17.38 3.65 -14.37
C LYS A 104 17.13 2.20 -13.96
N THR A 105 15.91 1.87 -13.55
CA THR A 105 15.46 0.48 -13.42
C THR A 105 14.83 0.08 -14.74
N SER A 106 15.04 -1.17 -15.18
CA SER A 106 14.61 -1.73 -16.47
C SER A 106 13.29 -1.15 -17.00
N ALA A 107 13.20 -0.91 -18.32
CA ALA A 107 12.02 -0.32 -19.00
C ALA A 107 10.67 -0.92 -18.53
N THR A 108 10.67 -2.20 -18.14
CA THR A 108 9.52 -2.95 -17.63
C THR A 108 9.00 -2.49 -16.25
N SER A 109 9.84 -1.90 -15.39
CA SER A 109 9.48 -1.58 -13.99
C SER A 109 8.63 -0.31 -13.87
N GLY A 110 8.88 0.71 -14.70
CA GLY A 110 8.09 1.94 -14.71
C GLY A 110 6.66 1.71 -15.21
N ASP A 111 6.50 0.84 -16.22
CA ASP A 111 5.20 0.46 -16.75
C ASP A 111 4.36 -0.31 -15.72
N ARG A 112 4.98 -1.16 -14.90
CA ARG A 112 4.31 -1.88 -13.82
C ARG A 112 3.73 -0.94 -12.76
N VAL A 113 4.48 0.04 -12.27
CA VAL A 113 3.98 1.01 -11.26
C VAL A 113 2.71 1.73 -11.73
N LEU A 114 2.60 1.99 -13.03
CA LEU A 114 1.44 2.65 -13.63
C LEU A 114 0.28 1.69 -13.87
N GLN A 115 0.55 0.46 -14.33
CA GLN A 115 -0.46 -0.54 -14.70
C GLN A 115 -1.02 -1.31 -13.50
N ASP A 116 -0.21 -1.54 -12.48
CA ASP A 116 -0.51 -2.43 -11.36
C ASP A 116 -1.73 -2.00 -10.53
N PRO A 117 -1.97 -0.70 -10.23
CA PRO A 117 -3.20 -0.28 -9.58
C PRO A 117 -4.47 -0.70 -10.32
N GLU A 118 -4.47 -0.59 -11.66
CA GLU A 118 -5.63 -1.00 -12.46
C GLU A 118 -5.73 -2.53 -12.57
N ARG A 119 -4.60 -3.25 -12.61
CA ARG A 119 -4.59 -4.72 -12.54
C ARG A 119 -5.11 -5.26 -11.21
N ALA A 120 -4.90 -4.54 -10.11
CA ALA A 120 -5.47 -4.90 -8.81
C ALA A 120 -7.01 -4.84 -8.89
N LEU A 121 -7.55 -3.79 -9.52
CA LEU A 121 -8.99 -3.59 -9.69
C LEU A 121 -9.64 -4.63 -10.59
N GLN A 122 -8.97 -5.09 -11.66
CA GLN A 122 -9.48 -6.14 -12.55
C GLN A 122 -9.82 -7.46 -11.84
N ARG A 123 -9.21 -7.72 -10.68
CA ARG A 123 -9.42 -8.93 -9.88
C ARG A 123 -10.21 -8.66 -8.61
N ALA A 124 -10.52 -7.40 -8.33
CA ALA A 124 -11.18 -7.01 -7.09
C ALA A 124 -12.67 -7.26 -7.18
N GLN A 125 -13.22 -7.85 -6.12
CA GLN A 125 -14.65 -7.88 -5.86
C GLN A 125 -15.09 -6.69 -5.00
N HIS A 126 -14.15 -6.05 -4.30
CA HIS A 126 -14.39 -4.87 -3.49
C HIS A 126 -13.18 -3.92 -3.50
N ILE A 127 -13.41 -2.61 -3.51
CA ILE A 127 -12.35 -1.60 -3.59
C ILE A 127 -12.24 -0.87 -2.25
N LEU A 128 -11.05 -0.87 -1.65
CA LEU A 128 -10.72 -0.02 -0.50
C LEU A 128 -10.01 1.24 -0.97
N VAL A 129 -10.66 2.39 -0.82
CA VAL A 129 -10.07 3.69 -1.14
C VAL A 129 -9.51 4.31 0.13
N VAL A 130 -8.18 4.38 0.23
CA VAL A 130 -7.50 4.93 1.41
C VAL A 130 -7.24 6.42 1.20
N GLN A 131 -7.76 7.23 2.13
CA GLN A 131 -7.59 8.68 2.14
C GLN A 131 -6.84 9.12 3.40
N ASP A 132 -5.93 10.09 3.24
CA ASP A 132 -5.24 10.72 4.38
C ASP A 132 -6.14 11.80 5.01
N SER A 133 -6.56 11.61 6.25
CA SER A 133 -7.44 12.54 6.97
C SER A 133 -6.74 13.82 7.44
N THR A 134 -5.41 13.89 7.33
CA THR A 134 -4.61 15.08 7.65
C THR A 134 -4.32 15.95 6.43
N ALA A 135 -4.55 15.41 5.23
CA ALA A 135 -4.22 16.11 4.01
C ALA A 135 -5.10 17.36 3.86
N PRO A 136 -4.53 18.51 3.44
CA PRO A 136 -5.29 19.75 3.29
C PRO A 136 -6.30 19.72 2.12
N GLY A 137 -6.28 18.66 1.30
CA GLY A 137 -7.16 18.51 0.15
C GLY A 137 -8.46 17.81 0.51
N SER A 138 -9.58 18.51 0.37
CA SER A 138 -10.93 17.95 0.47
C SER A 138 -11.36 17.28 -0.85
N TYR A 139 -10.51 16.41 -1.40
CA TYR A 139 -10.82 15.72 -2.65
C TYR A 139 -10.12 14.35 -2.73
N ILE A 140 -10.75 13.45 -3.49
CA ILE A 140 -10.16 12.17 -3.88
C ILE A 140 -9.21 12.42 -5.04
N HIS A 141 -7.99 11.88 -4.95
CA HIS A 141 -7.00 12.04 -6.01
C HIS A 141 -7.57 11.67 -7.39
N HIS A 142 -7.44 12.55 -8.39
CA HIS A 142 -8.13 12.44 -9.69
C HIS A 142 -7.90 11.10 -10.44
N ARG A 143 -6.72 10.47 -10.31
CA ARG A 143 -6.48 9.13 -10.87
C ARG A 143 -7.23 8.02 -10.13
N VAL A 144 -7.45 8.18 -8.83
CA VAL A 144 -8.30 7.28 -8.04
C VAL A 144 -9.76 7.47 -8.45
N LEU A 145 -10.22 8.71 -8.64
CA LEU A 145 -11.56 8.99 -9.20
C LEU A 145 -11.73 8.35 -10.58
N HIS A 146 -10.75 8.51 -11.47
CA HIS A 146 -10.76 7.87 -12.79
C HIS A 146 -10.93 6.35 -12.70
N MET A 147 -10.18 5.69 -11.81
CA MET A 147 -10.30 4.26 -11.54
C MET A 147 -11.67 3.89 -10.98
N LEU A 148 -12.22 4.65 -10.03
CA LEU A 148 -13.56 4.42 -9.48
C LEU A 148 -14.66 4.52 -10.55
N HIS A 149 -14.58 5.49 -11.46
CA HIS A 149 -15.57 5.61 -12.54
C HIS A 149 -15.44 4.50 -13.59
N ARG A 150 -14.22 4.00 -13.85
CA ARG A 150 -13.99 2.84 -14.74
C ARG A 150 -14.51 1.52 -14.15
N TYR A 151 -14.37 1.37 -12.84
CA TYR A 151 -14.78 0.18 -12.08
C TYR A 151 -16.01 0.48 -11.22
N SER A 152 -16.93 1.32 -11.70
CA SER A 152 -18.11 1.76 -10.95
C SER A 152 -19.08 0.63 -10.59
N HIS A 153 -18.98 -0.51 -11.27
CA HIS A 153 -19.72 -1.74 -11.01
C HIS A 153 -19.17 -2.53 -9.81
N VAL A 154 -17.94 -2.25 -9.37
CA VAL A 154 -17.33 -2.90 -8.21
C VAL A 154 -17.63 -2.06 -6.96
N PRO A 155 -18.17 -2.65 -5.89
CA PRO A 155 -18.46 -1.92 -4.66
C PRO A 155 -17.19 -1.34 -4.04
N SER A 156 -17.34 -0.20 -3.36
CA SER A 156 -16.21 0.55 -2.82
C SER A 156 -16.46 1.05 -1.40
N THR A 157 -15.42 1.04 -0.57
CA THR A 157 -15.42 1.56 0.80
C THR A 157 -14.35 2.62 0.96
N LEU A 158 -14.72 3.75 1.56
CA LEU A 158 -13.78 4.81 1.91
C LEU A 158 -13.14 4.53 3.27
N VAL A 159 -11.81 4.52 3.32
CA VAL A 159 -11.03 4.36 4.54
C VAL A 159 -10.31 5.68 4.85
N MET A 160 -10.83 6.40 5.83
CA MET A 160 -10.28 7.64 6.37
C MET A 160 -9.13 7.30 7.32
N ASN A 161 -7.91 7.34 6.81
CA ASN A 161 -6.70 6.91 7.53
C ASN A 161 -6.03 8.06 8.29
N LYS A 162 -5.12 7.73 9.21
CA LYS A 162 -4.32 8.65 10.03
C LYS A 162 -5.15 9.52 10.99
N ILE A 163 -6.26 8.98 11.48
CA ILE A 163 -7.12 9.70 12.44
C ILE A 163 -6.41 10.02 13.76
N ASP A 164 -5.34 9.30 14.09
CA ASP A 164 -4.50 9.54 15.26
C ASP A 164 -3.74 10.87 15.22
N LEU A 165 -3.64 11.49 14.04
CA LEU A 165 -3.01 12.79 13.83
C LEU A 165 -4.03 13.92 13.72
N VAL A 166 -5.33 13.62 13.71
CA VAL A 166 -6.40 14.60 13.57
C VAL A 166 -6.71 15.19 14.94
N MET A 167 -6.48 16.51 15.09
CA MET A 167 -6.63 17.22 16.37
C MET A 167 -8.06 17.17 16.91
N ARG A 168 -9.07 17.32 16.04
CA ARG A 168 -10.49 17.30 16.42
C ARG A 168 -11.24 16.30 15.56
N ARG A 169 -11.77 15.24 16.16
CA ARG A 169 -12.51 14.19 15.44
C ARG A 169 -13.74 14.71 14.70
N SER A 170 -14.34 15.81 15.16
CA SER A 170 -15.44 16.49 14.48
C SER A 170 -15.07 16.99 13.08
N ASP A 171 -13.79 17.29 12.83
CA ASP A 171 -13.32 17.81 11.54
C ASP A 171 -13.33 16.72 10.44
N LEU A 172 -13.50 15.45 10.83
CA LEU A 172 -13.62 14.33 9.90
C LEU A 172 -14.97 14.30 9.18
N LEU A 173 -16.04 14.74 9.83
CA LEU A 173 -17.40 14.64 9.27
C LEU A 173 -17.57 15.51 8.02
N PRO A 174 -17.17 16.80 8.01
CA PRO A 174 -17.23 17.62 6.80
C PRO A 174 -16.38 17.04 5.67
N LEU A 175 -15.24 16.43 5.99
CA LEU A 175 -14.39 15.80 4.99
C LEU A 175 -15.09 14.58 4.37
N VAL A 176 -15.77 13.76 5.18
CA VAL A 176 -16.57 12.64 4.67
C VAL A 176 -17.68 13.14 3.77
N GLU A 177 -18.45 14.15 4.17
CA GLU A 177 -19.52 14.74 3.36
C GLU A 177 -19.00 15.19 1.99
N ILE A 178 -17.83 15.86 1.94
CA ILE A 178 -17.24 16.29 0.66
C ILE A 178 -16.79 15.07 -0.18
N LEU A 179 -16.16 14.08 0.43
CA LEU A 179 -15.60 12.93 -0.29
C LEU A 179 -16.66 11.93 -0.75
N THR A 180 -17.82 11.89 -0.11
CA THR A 180 -18.97 11.05 -0.51
C THR A 180 -19.98 11.81 -1.36
N ASN A 181 -19.75 13.09 -1.66
CA ASN A 181 -20.76 14.00 -2.23
C ASN A 181 -22.07 14.02 -1.41
N GLY A 182 -21.97 13.87 -0.09
CA GLY A 182 -23.11 13.90 0.84
C GLY A 182 -23.99 12.66 0.84
N GLN A 183 -23.60 11.58 0.16
CA GLN A 183 -24.45 10.39 0.00
C GLN A 183 -23.63 9.09 -0.07
N LEU A 184 -24.18 8.01 0.48
CA LEU A 184 -23.69 6.64 0.28
C LEU A 184 -24.51 5.89 -0.76
N SER A 185 -23.99 4.77 -1.26
CA SER A 185 -24.64 3.97 -2.33
C SER A 185 -26.04 3.47 -1.97
N ASP A 186 -26.37 3.35 -0.69
CA ASP A 186 -27.69 2.97 -0.16
C ASP A 186 -28.65 4.16 0.02
N ASN A 187 -28.31 5.33 -0.54
CA ASN A 187 -29.03 6.59 -0.43
C ASN A 187 -29.10 7.17 1.00
N GLN A 188 -28.27 6.71 1.93
CA GLN A 188 -28.11 7.41 3.20
C GLN A 188 -27.47 8.78 2.96
N GLN A 189 -28.17 9.84 3.36
CA GLN A 189 -27.64 11.20 3.31
C GLN A 189 -26.72 11.47 4.50
N ILE A 190 -25.54 11.98 4.20
CA ILE A 190 -24.57 12.44 5.20
C ILE A 190 -24.67 13.96 5.22
N SER A 191 -25.39 14.51 6.19
CA SER A 191 -25.45 15.95 6.42
C SER A 191 -24.68 16.31 7.67
N THR A 192 -23.71 17.23 7.56
CA THR A 192 -22.94 17.72 8.70
C THR A 192 -23.20 19.20 8.90
N LYS A 193 -23.11 19.67 10.16
CA LYS A 193 -23.14 21.11 10.42
C LYS A 193 -21.85 21.71 9.86
N PRO A 194 -21.91 22.77 9.04
CA PRO A 194 -20.72 23.40 8.49
C PRO A 194 -19.84 23.92 9.64
N ALA A 195 -18.77 23.20 9.93
CA ALA A 195 -17.75 23.65 10.86
C ALA A 195 -16.71 24.45 10.08
N GLN A 196 -16.30 25.60 10.61
CA GLN A 196 -15.06 26.22 10.16
C GLN A 196 -13.92 25.24 10.44
N ILE A 197 -13.42 24.60 9.37
CA ILE A 197 -12.22 23.76 9.41
C ILE A 197 -11.09 24.68 9.86
N GLY A 198 -10.75 24.62 11.15
CA GLY A 198 -9.85 25.55 11.80
C GLY A 198 -8.44 25.34 11.30
N ARG A 199 -7.79 26.41 10.81
CA ARG A 199 -6.35 26.55 10.49
C ARG A 199 -5.72 25.52 9.52
N LEU A 200 -6.45 24.51 9.05
CA LEU A 200 -6.06 23.65 7.92
C LEU A 200 -6.49 24.33 6.61
N GLY A 201 -5.65 25.28 6.19
CA GLY A 201 -5.88 26.10 5.00
C GLY A 201 -6.96 27.16 5.23
N LYS A 202 -6.84 28.30 4.55
CA LYS A 202 -8.01 29.15 4.33
C LYS A 202 -9.11 28.22 3.77
N SER A 203 -10.35 28.41 4.22
CA SER A 203 -11.55 27.85 3.61
C SER A 203 -11.55 28.18 2.10
N LEU A 204 -10.83 27.37 1.34
CA LEU A 204 -11.27 26.85 0.09
C LEU A 204 -12.13 25.63 0.49
N ALA A 205 -13.23 25.79 1.23
CA ALA A 205 -14.48 25.74 0.49
C ALA A 205 -14.20 26.35 -0.87
N PRO A 206 -14.03 25.57 -1.96
CA PRO A 206 -14.46 26.14 -3.20
C PRO A 206 -15.80 26.77 -2.82
N GLN A 207 -15.97 28.05 -3.13
CA GLN A 207 -17.25 28.41 -3.67
C GLN A 207 -17.46 27.29 -4.71
N VAL A 208 -18.13 26.20 -4.31
CA VAL A 208 -18.77 25.29 -5.22
C VAL A 208 -19.87 26.20 -5.70
N SER A 209 -19.46 27.13 -6.55
CA SER A 209 -20.28 27.74 -7.51
C SER A 209 -20.76 26.50 -8.23
N THR A 210 -21.96 26.08 -7.86
CA THR A 210 -22.80 25.13 -8.56
C THR A 210 -22.84 25.43 -10.07
N SER A 211 -22.34 26.59 -10.50
CA SER A 211 -22.07 27.02 -11.87
C SER A 211 -20.87 26.39 -12.62
N SER A 212 -20.24 25.28 -12.18
CA SER A 212 -19.20 24.61 -13.01
C SER A 212 -19.36 23.11 -13.22
N PHE A 213 -20.26 22.45 -12.48
CA PHE A 213 -20.70 21.11 -12.83
C PHE A 213 -22.08 21.24 -13.45
N ASN A 214 -22.11 21.42 -14.77
CA ASN A 214 -23.34 21.33 -15.52
C ASN A 214 -23.35 19.92 -16.11
N PRO A 215 -24.13 18.97 -15.56
CA PRO A 215 -24.27 17.62 -16.13
C PRO A 215 -24.67 17.68 -17.60
N SER A 216 -25.22 18.80 -18.06
CA SER A 216 -25.63 19.12 -19.43
C SER A 216 -24.51 19.60 -20.36
N ASP A 217 -23.26 19.73 -19.91
CA ASP A 217 -22.13 20.10 -20.79
C ASP A 217 -21.73 18.89 -21.66
N GLU A 218 -22.26 18.85 -22.88
CA GLU A 218 -21.98 17.80 -23.87
C GLU A 218 -20.49 17.63 -24.15
N LYS A 219 -19.70 18.70 -24.13
CA LYS A 219 -18.24 18.62 -24.36
C LYS A 219 -17.55 17.91 -23.20
N TRP A 220 -17.96 18.20 -21.97
CA TRP A 220 -17.45 17.50 -20.79
C TRP A 220 -17.86 16.02 -20.82
N GLN A 221 -19.13 15.72 -21.12
CA GLN A 221 -19.63 14.34 -21.21
C GLN A 221 -18.89 13.51 -22.27
N MET A 222 -18.61 14.09 -23.44
CA MET A 222 -17.83 13.40 -24.49
C MET A 222 -16.41 13.10 -24.01
N LYS A 223 -15.72 14.08 -23.42
CA LYS A 223 -14.37 13.87 -22.86
C LYS A 223 -14.38 12.84 -21.74
N PHE A 224 -15.41 12.85 -20.89
CA PHE A 224 -15.59 11.87 -19.84
C PHE A 224 -15.75 10.46 -20.42
N ARG A 225 -16.66 10.26 -21.38
CA ARG A 225 -16.86 8.96 -22.04
C ARG A 225 -15.59 8.45 -22.72
N GLU A 226 -14.88 9.31 -23.43
CA GLU A 226 -13.61 8.95 -24.09
C GLU A 226 -12.52 8.57 -23.08
N LEU A 227 -12.39 9.35 -21.99
CA LEU A 227 -11.36 9.10 -20.99
C LEU A 227 -11.63 7.80 -20.24
N ILE A 228 -12.88 7.55 -19.82
CA ILE A 228 -13.26 6.34 -19.09
C ILE A 228 -13.11 5.08 -19.93
N GLN A 229 -13.04 5.14 -21.26
CA GLN A 229 -12.72 3.96 -22.07
C GLN A 229 -11.22 3.63 -22.06
N LYS A 230 -10.34 4.60 -21.78
CA LYS A 230 -8.89 4.42 -21.75
C LYS A 230 -8.43 3.91 -20.37
N PRO A 231 -7.51 2.93 -20.32
CA PRO A 231 -6.92 2.53 -19.04
C PRO A 231 -6.13 3.69 -18.43
N THR A 232 -6.15 3.79 -17.11
CA THR A 232 -5.63 4.93 -16.33
C THR A 232 -4.17 5.23 -16.63
N TRP A 233 -3.37 4.20 -16.88
CA TRP A 233 -1.95 4.33 -17.22
C TRP A 233 -1.69 4.90 -18.61
N LYS A 234 -2.66 4.81 -19.53
CA LYS A 234 -2.62 5.46 -20.85
C LYS A 234 -3.12 6.91 -20.82
N CYS A 235 -3.85 7.30 -19.77
CA CYS A 235 -4.30 8.68 -19.59
C CYS A 235 -3.16 9.56 -19.05
N SER A 236 -2.99 10.76 -19.62
CA SER A 236 -2.05 11.73 -19.06
C SER A 236 -2.54 12.26 -17.71
N TYR A 237 -1.59 12.72 -16.89
CA TYR A 237 -1.91 13.30 -15.59
C TYR A 237 -2.72 14.60 -15.72
N SER A 238 -2.47 15.39 -16.76
CA SER A 238 -3.20 16.63 -17.03
C SER A 238 -4.63 16.37 -17.50
N GLU A 239 -4.86 15.36 -18.34
CA GLU A 239 -6.21 14.99 -18.80
C GLU A 239 -7.10 14.60 -17.62
N THR A 240 -6.63 13.65 -16.80
CA THR A 240 -7.34 13.20 -15.59
C THR A 240 -7.55 14.34 -14.60
N ARG A 241 -6.52 15.14 -14.32
CA ARG A 241 -6.63 16.29 -13.41
C ARG A 241 -7.59 17.37 -13.91
N SER A 242 -7.63 17.63 -15.22
CA SER A 242 -8.51 18.63 -15.80
C SER A 242 -9.97 18.19 -15.72
N LEU A 243 -10.25 16.93 -16.05
CA LEU A 243 -11.61 16.38 -16.05
C LEU A 243 -12.22 16.34 -14.62
N PHE A 244 -11.44 15.88 -13.64
CA PHE A 244 -11.88 15.75 -12.25
C PHE A 244 -11.55 16.99 -11.41
N ARG A 245 -11.24 18.15 -12.02
CA ARG A 245 -10.91 19.37 -11.27
C ARG A 245 -12.08 19.85 -10.39
N THR A 246 -13.30 19.65 -10.87
CA THR A 246 -14.55 20.08 -10.21
C THR A 246 -15.20 18.96 -9.40
N ILE A 247 -14.75 17.71 -9.55
CA ILE A 247 -15.28 16.54 -8.85
C ILE A 247 -14.38 16.27 -7.64
N CYS A 248 -14.90 16.51 -6.45
CA CYS A 248 -14.15 16.33 -5.22
C CYS A 248 -14.36 14.94 -4.60
N GLY A 249 -15.56 14.36 -4.74
CA GLY A 249 -15.93 13.10 -4.10
C GLY A 249 -16.49 12.05 -5.06
N TRP A 250 -16.91 10.93 -4.47
CA TRP A 250 -17.49 9.76 -5.14
C TRP A 250 -18.71 9.30 -4.34
N SER A 251 -19.89 9.27 -4.96
CA SER A 251 -21.15 8.88 -4.30
C SER A 251 -21.37 7.36 -4.27
N GLY A 252 -20.52 6.57 -4.94
CA GLY A 252 -20.63 5.11 -4.99
C GLY A 252 -19.94 4.39 -3.83
N PHE A 253 -19.66 5.07 -2.71
CA PHE A 253 -19.15 4.41 -1.51
C PHE A 253 -20.28 3.76 -0.73
N GLU A 254 -20.13 2.50 -0.36
CA GLU A 254 -21.12 1.77 0.46
C GLU A 254 -20.99 2.07 1.95
N ARG A 255 -19.74 2.31 2.39
CA ARG A 255 -19.39 2.53 3.79
C ARG A 255 -18.18 3.45 3.90
N VAL A 256 -18.05 4.07 5.07
CA VAL A 256 -16.89 4.87 5.47
C VAL A 256 -16.35 4.31 6.79
N PHE A 257 -15.04 4.07 6.86
CA PHE A 257 -14.36 3.66 8.09
C PHE A 257 -13.30 4.68 8.47
N PHE A 258 -13.23 4.98 9.76
CA PHE A 258 -12.17 5.81 10.34
C PHE A 258 -11.11 4.88 10.92
N CYS A 259 -9.91 4.94 10.38
CA CYS A 259 -8.83 4.06 10.80
C CYS A 259 -7.54 4.84 11.13
N SER A 260 -6.76 4.28 12.04
CA SER A 260 -5.35 4.59 12.16
C SER A 260 -4.57 3.31 11.88
N SER A 261 -4.00 3.19 10.68
CA SER A 261 -3.18 2.01 10.36
C SER A 261 -1.96 1.88 11.27
N LEU A 262 -1.51 3.00 11.88
CA LEU A 262 -0.37 3.01 12.80
C LEU A 262 -0.73 2.45 14.18
N THR A 263 -1.89 2.83 14.73
CA THR A 263 -2.31 2.42 16.08
C THR A 263 -3.23 1.20 16.08
N GLY A 264 -3.79 0.83 14.94
CA GLY A 264 -4.79 -0.23 14.82
C GLY A 264 -6.24 0.21 15.09
N GLU A 265 -6.47 1.45 15.55
CA GLU A 265 -7.82 1.98 15.77
C GLU A 265 -8.66 1.86 14.49
N GLY A 266 -9.88 1.31 14.59
CA GLY A 266 -10.83 1.19 13.47
C GLY A 266 -10.52 0.06 12.47
N VAL A 267 -9.38 -0.63 12.60
CA VAL A 267 -8.94 -1.64 11.64
C VAL A 267 -9.66 -2.97 11.84
N ASP A 268 -9.99 -3.31 13.09
CA ASP A 268 -10.70 -4.55 13.40
C ASP A 268 -12.17 -4.45 12.94
N GLU A 269 -12.85 -3.31 13.14
CA GLU A 269 -14.21 -3.07 12.65
C GLU A 269 -14.28 -3.10 11.11
N LEU A 270 -13.27 -2.55 10.45
CA LEU A 270 -13.14 -2.67 8.99
C LEU A 270 -13.01 -4.14 8.59
N ARG A 271 -12.17 -4.93 9.29
CA ARG A 271 -11.99 -6.36 8.98
C ARG A 271 -13.29 -7.14 9.16
N ASP A 272 -14.00 -6.93 10.26
CA ASP A 272 -15.25 -7.62 10.56
C ASP A 272 -16.32 -7.30 9.51
N HIS A 273 -16.40 -6.05 9.07
CA HIS A 273 -17.26 -5.68 7.95
C HIS A 273 -16.89 -6.42 6.65
N LEU A 274 -15.60 -6.51 6.33
CA LEU A 274 -15.13 -7.23 5.15
C LEU A 274 -15.46 -8.72 5.21
N VAL A 275 -15.33 -9.34 6.39
CA VAL A 275 -15.76 -10.74 6.61
C VAL A 275 -17.27 -10.88 6.37
N ASN A 276 -18.08 -9.94 6.86
CA ASN A 276 -19.53 -9.98 6.74
C ASN A 276 -20.02 -9.85 5.28
N ILE A 277 -19.39 -8.99 4.48
CA ILE A 277 -19.76 -8.81 3.07
C ILE A 277 -19.12 -9.85 2.13
N SER A 278 -18.28 -10.74 2.66
CA SER A 278 -17.59 -11.73 1.83
C SER A 278 -18.60 -12.70 1.20
N PRO A 279 -18.62 -12.83 -0.14
CA PRO A 279 -19.51 -13.75 -0.81
C PRO A 279 -19.04 -15.19 -0.60
N ASP A 280 -19.96 -16.13 -0.77
CA ASP A 280 -19.64 -17.54 -0.85
C ASP A 280 -18.70 -17.77 -2.04
N GLY A 281 -17.64 -18.55 -1.82
CA GLY A 281 -16.62 -18.76 -2.82
C GLY A 281 -15.48 -19.59 -2.29
N GLU A 282 -14.97 -20.47 -3.15
CA GLU A 282 -13.81 -21.27 -2.84
C GLU A 282 -12.63 -20.40 -2.49
N TRP A 283 -11.95 -20.77 -1.40
CA TRP A 283 -10.70 -20.13 -1.04
C TRP A 283 -9.72 -20.27 -2.20
N LYS A 284 -9.13 -19.15 -2.60
CA LYS A 284 -8.06 -19.09 -3.61
C LYS A 284 -6.73 -19.48 -2.97
N MET A 285 -6.69 -20.67 -2.37
CA MET A 285 -5.44 -21.36 -2.05
C MET A 285 -5.03 -22.07 -3.34
N GLN A 286 -4.32 -21.38 -4.21
CA GLN A 286 -3.91 -21.99 -5.48
C GLN A 286 -2.84 -23.06 -5.22
N GLU A 287 -3.24 -24.32 -5.34
CA GLU A 287 -2.32 -25.41 -5.69
C GLU A 287 -1.44 -24.93 -6.86
N GLY A 288 -0.12 -24.96 -6.69
CA GLY A 288 0.84 -24.61 -7.74
C GLY A 288 1.29 -23.14 -7.82
N MET A 289 0.94 -22.27 -6.87
CA MET A 289 1.65 -20.99 -6.74
C MET A 289 3.11 -21.21 -6.29
N PRO A 290 4.09 -20.45 -6.81
CA PRO A 290 5.49 -20.62 -6.42
C PRO A 290 5.64 -20.26 -4.94
N THR A 291 5.86 -21.25 -4.10
CA THR A 291 6.44 -21.11 -2.75
C THR A 291 5.97 -19.88 -1.96
N GLY A 292 4.65 -19.64 -1.94
CA GLY A 292 4.04 -18.69 -1.01
C GLY A 292 4.01 -19.35 0.36
N GLU A 293 4.77 -18.82 1.31
CA GLU A 293 4.82 -19.41 2.65
C GLU A 293 3.50 -19.16 3.40
N VAL A 294 2.88 -20.26 3.82
CA VAL A 294 1.64 -20.28 4.59
C VAL A 294 1.98 -20.33 6.07
N ILE A 295 1.51 -19.37 6.86
CA ILE A 295 1.60 -19.43 8.31
C ILE A 295 0.28 -19.94 8.87
N LYS A 296 0.33 -21.08 9.57
CA LYS A 296 -0.71 -21.44 10.53
C LYS A 296 -0.38 -20.78 11.87
N LEU A 297 -1.13 -19.76 12.29
CA LEU A 297 -0.98 -19.17 13.63
C LEU A 297 -1.76 -19.99 14.67
N ASN A 298 -2.95 -20.46 14.28
CA ASN A 298 -3.75 -21.49 14.95
C ASN A 298 -4.71 -22.12 13.88
N PRO A 299 -5.51 -23.16 14.19
CA PRO A 299 -6.44 -23.77 13.22
C PRO A 299 -7.50 -22.82 12.62
N THR A 300 -7.73 -21.66 13.24
CA THR A 300 -8.72 -20.64 12.85
C THR A 300 -8.12 -19.47 12.06
N PHE A 301 -6.81 -19.19 12.20
CA PHE A 301 -6.14 -18.06 11.57
C PHE A 301 -4.96 -18.50 10.68
N LEU A 302 -5.17 -18.39 9.37
CA LEU A 302 -4.15 -18.62 8.35
C LEU A 302 -3.72 -17.29 7.74
N LYS A 303 -2.42 -17.05 7.60
CA LYS A 303 -1.88 -15.91 6.84
C LYS A 303 -1.09 -16.42 5.67
N MET A 304 -1.27 -15.82 4.50
CA MET A 304 -0.44 -16.12 3.35
C MET A 304 0.20 -14.88 2.78
N CYS A 305 1.50 -14.97 2.55
CA CYS A 305 2.24 -14.04 1.72
C CYS A 305 2.55 -14.69 0.38
N PHE A 306 2.29 -13.98 -0.72
CA PHE A 306 2.66 -14.44 -2.05
C PHE A 306 4.04 -13.91 -2.47
N GLN A 307 4.84 -13.40 -1.53
CA GLN A 307 6.22 -12.94 -1.74
C GLN A 307 7.23 -13.89 -1.09
N THR A 308 8.38 -14.06 -1.74
CA THR A 308 9.49 -14.85 -1.18
C THR A 308 10.18 -14.11 -0.03
N ALA A 309 10.78 -14.87 0.89
CA ALA A 309 11.59 -14.35 1.99
C ALA A 309 12.66 -13.34 1.54
N GLN A 310 13.37 -13.67 0.45
CA GLN A 310 14.38 -12.81 -0.17
C GLN A 310 13.81 -11.49 -0.66
N GLN A 311 12.61 -11.52 -1.25
CA GLN A 311 11.96 -10.31 -1.73
C GLN A 311 11.54 -9.39 -0.58
N LEU A 312 10.98 -9.93 0.50
CA LEU A 312 10.67 -9.14 1.70
C LEU A 312 11.92 -8.46 2.25
N CYS A 313 13.06 -9.16 2.24
CA CYS A 313 14.35 -8.58 2.62
C CYS A 313 14.78 -7.45 1.67
N MET A 314 14.67 -7.63 0.35
CA MET A 314 14.99 -6.57 -0.62
C MET A 314 14.08 -5.34 -0.45
N ASP A 315 12.78 -5.56 -0.23
CA ASP A 315 11.80 -4.48 -0.01
C ASP A 315 12.09 -3.74 1.31
N SER A 316 12.49 -4.47 2.35
CA SER A 316 12.93 -3.90 3.62
C SER A 316 14.18 -3.03 3.46
N ILE A 317 15.19 -3.50 2.72
CA ILE A 317 16.41 -2.73 2.43
C ILE A 317 16.04 -1.46 1.67
N ARG A 318 15.19 -1.59 0.64
CA ARG A 318 14.73 -0.46 -0.18
C ARG A 318 14.01 0.59 0.67
N ALA A 319 13.07 0.18 1.53
CA ALA A 319 12.34 1.09 2.41
C ALA A 319 13.27 1.81 3.40
N ALA A 320 14.21 1.09 4.01
CA ALA A 320 15.19 1.69 4.90
C ALA A 320 16.08 2.72 4.18
N VAL A 321 16.54 2.41 2.97
CA VAL A 321 17.32 3.36 2.13
C VAL A 321 16.51 4.60 1.79
N LEU A 322 15.23 4.43 1.43
CA LEU A 322 14.32 5.55 1.14
C LEU A 322 14.25 6.51 2.32
N ASP A 323 14.05 6.01 3.54
CA ASP A 323 13.89 6.86 4.72
C ASP A 323 15.18 7.57 5.16
N THR A 324 16.36 6.98 4.95
CA THR A 324 17.62 7.50 5.50
C THR A 324 18.46 8.30 4.51
N THR A 325 18.14 8.23 3.21
CA THR A 325 18.98 8.74 2.11
C THR A 325 18.23 9.77 1.28
N PRO A 326 18.85 10.87 0.80
CA PRO A 326 18.20 11.83 -0.09
C PRO A 326 17.57 11.18 -1.34
N SER A 327 16.41 11.68 -1.76
CA SER A 327 15.56 11.03 -2.78
C SER A 327 16.25 10.85 -4.13
N ASN A 328 17.10 11.79 -4.53
CA ASN A 328 17.89 11.71 -5.77
C ASN A 328 18.86 10.51 -5.79
N VAL A 329 19.27 10.01 -4.62
CA VAL A 329 20.13 8.82 -4.48
C VAL A 329 19.31 7.59 -4.12
N ALA A 330 18.30 7.71 -3.24
CA ALA A 330 17.52 6.57 -2.81
C ALA A 330 16.80 5.86 -3.97
N TYR A 331 16.33 6.60 -4.98
CA TYR A 331 15.68 6.01 -6.15
C TYR A 331 16.65 5.48 -7.21
N SER A 332 17.95 5.82 -7.14
CA SER A 332 18.94 5.38 -8.13
C SER A 332 19.60 4.04 -7.78
N VAL A 333 19.36 3.51 -6.58
CA VAL A 333 19.99 2.27 -6.12
C VAL A 333 19.08 1.06 -6.22
N GLN A 334 19.70 -0.11 -6.30
CA GLN A 334 19.03 -1.40 -6.37
C GLN A 334 19.47 -2.27 -5.20
N ALA A 335 18.52 -2.85 -4.49
CA ALA A 335 18.78 -3.84 -3.45
C ALA A 335 18.81 -5.25 -4.08
N ARG A 336 19.75 -6.08 -3.65
CA ARG A 336 19.86 -7.49 -4.04
C ARG A 336 20.29 -8.32 -2.83
N ILE A 337 19.96 -9.60 -2.80
CA ILE A 337 20.57 -10.56 -1.87
C ILE A 337 21.79 -11.19 -2.56
N SER A 338 22.97 -11.05 -1.95
CA SER A 338 24.21 -11.66 -2.44
C SER A 338 24.43 -13.04 -1.81
N GLU A 339 24.13 -13.19 -0.53
CA GLU A 339 24.27 -14.46 0.21
C GLU A 339 23.04 -14.71 1.06
N TRP A 340 22.64 -15.99 1.13
CA TRP A 340 21.52 -16.49 1.91
C TRP A 340 21.91 -17.87 2.44
N GLU A 341 22.47 -17.90 3.65
CA GLU A 341 23.04 -19.11 4.24
C GLU A 341 22.30 -19.50 5.52
N GLU A 342 21.93 -20.77 5.61
CA GLU A 342 21.28 -21.34 6.77
C GLU A 342 22.32 -22.13 7.58
N ASN A 343 22.86 -21.48 8.61
CA ASN A 343 23.91 -22.04 9.45
C ASN A 343 23.29 -22.48 10.79
N GLY A 344 22.77 -23.71 10.81
CA GLY A 344 22.05 -24.24 11.97
C GLY A 344 20.74 -23.49 12.22
N GLU A 345 20.57 -22.93 13.42
CA GLU A 345 19.39 -22.14 13.79
C GLU A 345 19.47 -20.67 13.33
N VAL A 346 20.62 -20.24 12.78
CA VAL A 346 20.88 -18.85 12.40
C VAL A 346 20.84 -18.67 10.89
N LEU A 347 20.02 -17.74 10.43
CA LEU A 347 20.02 -17.28 9.05
C LEU A 347 20.98 -16.11 8.86
N GLN A 348 21.98 -16.30 8.02
CA GLN A 348 22.89 -15.24 7.62
C GLN A 348 22.48 -14.71 6.25
N ILE A 349 22.22 -13.41 6.19
CA ILE A 349 21.84 -12.72 4.96
C ILE A 349 22.88 -11.65 4.65
N VAL A 350 23.39 -11.63 3.43
CA VAL A 350 24.15 -10.48 2.92
C VAL A 350 23.32 -9.75 1.88
N GLY A 351 22.91 -8.54 2.23
CA GLY A 351 22.18 -7.62 1.36
C GLY A 351 23.14 -6.65 0.67
N GLU A 352 23.04 -6.55 -0.65
CA GLU A 352 23.85 -5.67 -1.48
C GLU A 352 23.02 -4.45 -1.93
N ILE A 353 23.50 -3.24 -1.61
CA ILE A 353 22.96 -1.97 -2.13
C ILE A 353 23.84 -1.52 -3.30
N ARG A 354 23.38 -1.77 -4.52
CA ARG A 354 24.08 -1.41 -5.76
C ARG A 354 23.82 0.03 -6.14
N CYS A 355 24.90 0.78 -6.31
CA CYS A 355 24.88 2.14 -6.82
C CYS A 355 25.65 2.24 -8.15
N GLU A 356 25.31 3.23 -8.98
CA GLU A 356 26.00 3.46 -10.25
C GLU A 356 27.25 4.35 -10.10
N LYS A 357 27.25 5.21 -9.07
CA LYS A 357 28.26 6.23 -8.83
C LYS A 357 28.90 6.02 -7.46
N PRO A 358 30.23 6.06 -7.34
CA PRO A 358 30.91 5.88 -6.05
C PRO A 358 30.45 6.89 -4.98
N ARG A 359 30.20 8.15 -5.39
CA ARG A 359 29.69 9.21 -4.51
C ARG A 359 28.35 8.86 -3.87
N ASP A 360 27.48 8.18 -4.61
CA ASP A 360 26.15 7.79 -4.15
C ASP A 360 26.30 6.67 -3.10
N GLY A 361 27.26 5.76 -3.31
CA GLY A 361 27.65 4.74 -2.34
C GLY A 361 28.21 5.33 -1.04
N LEU A 362 29.13 6.31 -1.13
CA LEU A 362 29.66 7.03 0.03
C LEU A 362 28.56 7.77 0.81
N LEU A 363 27.57 8.31 0.10
CA LEU A 363 26.42 8.92 0.74
C LEU A 363 25.59 7.88 1.50
N ILE A 364 25.35 6.70 0.93
CA ILE A 364 24.61 5.63 1.61
C ILE A 364 25.35 5.14 2.86
N ILE A 365 26.68 5.02 2.79
CA ILE A 365 27.53 4.69 3.94
C ILE A 365 27.39 5.76 5.04
N GLY A 366 27.45 7.04 4.65
CA GLY A 366 27.40 8.18 5.56
C GLY A 366 28.67 8.30 6.42
N LYS A 367 28.86 9.44 7.09
CA LYS A 367 30.08 9.72 7.86
C LYS A 367 30.34 8.64 8.93
N GLY A 368 31.47 7.93 8.84
CA GLY A 368 31.86 6.87 9.77
C GLY A 368 30.94 5.65 9.72
N GLY A 369 30.28 5.38 8.59
CA GLY A 369 29.36 4.26 8.42
C GLY A 369 28.01 4.40 9.15
N LYS A 370 27.74 5.53 9.80
CA LYS A 370 26.55 5.72 10.64
C LYS A 370 25.23 5.53 9.90
N ARG A 371 25.14 5.92 8.62
CA ARG A 371 23.91 5.78 7.84
C ARG A 371 23.67 4.33 7.44
N LEU A 372 24.72 3.61 6.99
CA LEU A 372 24.60 2.19 6.69
C LEU A 372 24.26 1.35 7.94
N ALA A 373 24.82 1.70 9.09
CA ALA A 373 24.47 1.07 10.36
C ALA A 373 22.99 1.28 10.72
N GLU A 374 22.45 2.49 10.55
CA GLU A 374 21.03 2.78 10.77
C GLU A 374 20.12 2.03 9.77
N ILE A 375 20.50 1.94 8.49
CA ILE A 375 19.78 1.12 7.49
C ILE A 375 19.78 -0.35 7.95
N GLY A 376 20.94 -0.89 8.32
CA GLY A 376 21.09 -2.26 8.81
C GLY A 376 20.22 -2.54 10.04
N ARG A 377 20.20 -1.63 11.01
CA ARG A 377 19.34 -1.73 12.21
C ARG A 377 17.86 -1.84 11.84
N ARG A 378 17.36 -0.95 10.98
CA ARG A 378 15.96 -0.98 10.53
C ARG A 378 15.60 -2.26 9.78
N VAL A 379 16.49 -2.72 8.90
CA VAL A 379 16.28 -3.97 8.16
C VAL A 379 16.23 -5.16 9.12
N ASN A 380 17.17 -5.27 10.06
CA ASN A 380 17.16 -6.35 11.05
C ASN A 380 15.91 -6.30 11.93
N GLU A 381 15.50 -5.11 12.42
CA GLU A 381 14.26 -4.96 13.21
C GLU A 381 13.02 -5.44 12.45
N HIS A 382 12.90 -5.06 11.17
CA HIS A 382 11.80 -5.49 10.34
C HIS A 382 11.84 -7.01 10.07
N LEU A 383 13.00 -7.55 9.71
CA LEU A 383 13.16 -8.99 9.47
C LEU A 383 12.90 -9.82 10.74
N HIS A 384 13.35 -9.38 11.92
CA HIS A 384 13.05 -10.06 13.18
C HIS A 384 11.55 -10.07 13.51
N SER A 385 10.78 -9.11 13.00
CA SER A 385 9.32 -9.12 13.10
C SER A 385 8.62 -10.05 12.11
N LEU A 386 9.37 -10.65 11.17
CA LEU A 386 8.86 -11.56 10.13
C LEU A 386 9.34 -13.01 10.35
N PHE A 387 10.60 -13.23 10.71
CA PHE A 387 11.19 -14.58 10.81
C PHE A 387 11.13 -15.11 12.25
N GLN A 388 10.83 -16.40 12.42
CA GLN A 388 10.80 -17.07 13.74
C GLN A 388 12.19 -17.52 14.25
N ARG A 389 13.26 -17.24 13.51
CA ARG A 389 14.61 -17.70 13.82
C ARG A 389 15.55 -16.55 14.13
N GLN A 390 16.67 -16.88 14.76
CA GLN A 390 17.79 -15.94 14.84
C GLN A 390 18.25 -15.64 13.41
N LEU A 391 18.34 -14.36 13.07
CA LEU A 391 18.82 -13.92 11.78
C LEU A 391 19.79 -12.77 11.97
N TYR A 392 20.74 -12.68 11.05
CA TYR A 392 21.67 -11.57 11.00
C TYR A 392 21.79 -11.11 9.55
N ALA A 393 21.25 -9.92 9.26
CA ALA A 393 21.37 -9.30 7.96
C ALA A 393 22.52 -8.29 7.96
N ARG A 394 23.58 -8.58 7.21
CA ARG A 394 24.68 -7.66 6.94
C ARG A 394 24.44 -6.94 5.62
N LEU A 395 24.68 -5.64 5.59
CA LEU A 395 24.54 -4.84 4.37
C LEU A 395 25.90 -4.40 3.84
N ILE A 396 26.07 -4.50 2.53
CA ILE A 396 27.24 -4.00 1.79
C ILE A 396 26.78 -3.02 0.71
N VAL A 397 27.65 -2.07 0.37
CA VAL A 397 27.40 -1.09 -0.69
C VAL A 397 28.41 -1.33 -1.81
N THR A 398 27.92 -1.48 -3.03
CA THR A 398 28.77 -1.76 -4.19
C THR A 398 28.52 -0.75 -5.30
N CYS A 399 29.57 -0.45 -6.07
CA CYS A 399 29.52 0.38 -7.26
C CYS A 399 30.16 -0.38 -8.42
N LYS A 400 29.40 -0.66 -9.48
CA LYS A 400 29.86 -1.45 -10.64
C LYS A 400 30.53 -2.78 -10.22
N GLY A 401 29.95 -3.47 -9.24
CA GLY A 401 30.44 -4.76 -8.72
C GLY A 401 31.62 -4.67 -7.75
N LYS A 402 32.15 -3.47 -7.46
CA LYS A 402 33.23 -3.27 -6.48
C LYS A 402 32.67 -2.75 -5.15
N LEU A 403 33.21 -3.24 -4.03
CA LEU A 403 32.85 -2.74 -2.70
C LEU A 403 33.22 -1.27 -2.57
N VAL A 404 32.31 -0.46 -2.01
CA VAL A 404 32.59 0.93 -1.66
C VAL A 404 33.00 0.98 -0.19
N THR A 405 34.18 1.50 0.08
CA THR A 405 34.70 1.73 1.44
C THR A 405 34.87 3.22 1.69
N GLN A 406 34.73 3.64 2.96
CA GLN A 406 35.29 4.93 3.39
C GLN A 406 36.73 4.69 3.83
N ASP A 407 37.66 5.46 3.29
CA ASP A 407 39.01 5.53 3.84
C ASP A 407 38.92 6.06 5.27
N LYS A 408 39.65 5.40 6.17
CA LYS A 408 39.58 5.62 7.63
C LYS A 408 40.08 6.99 8.04
#